data_AF-W9ZJI8-F1
#
_entry.id   AF-W9ZJI8-F1
#
_cell.length_a   1.000
_cell.length_b   1.000
_cell.length_c   1.000
_cell.angle_alpha   90.00
_cell.angle_beta   90.00
_cell.angle_gamma   90.00
#
_symmetry.space_group_name_H-M   'P 1'
#
loop_
_entity.id
_entity.type
_entity.pdbx_description
1 polymer ?
#
loop_
_entity_poly.entity_id
_entity_poly.type
_entity_poly.pdbx_seq_one_letter_code
_entity_poly.pdbx_strand_id
1 'polypeptide(L)'
;MYYWGAIVAAWSTYGTFRISSDWSWQIPSLLQALVSVFQLVMIYFVPESPRWLIANGGTEEPTKILSKYHSGTEEPTELVSVQVAEITGALEFERSMESASYLQFFRTNAVMTEAGHTEKVVAVGKER
;
A
#
# COMPACT_ATOMS: atom_id res chain seq x y z
N MET A 1 -1.93 -13.78 9.75
CA MET A 1 -1.01 -13.15 10.72
C MET A 1 -1.56 -13.06 12.15
N TYR A 2 -2.89 -13.11 12.38
CA TYR A 2 -3.49 -13.02 13.74
C TYR A 2 -3.01 -14.11 14.72
N TYR A 3 -2.98 -15.38 14.30
CA TYR A 3 -2.66 -16.50 15.19
C TYR A 3 -1.25 -16.43 15.78
N TRP A 4 -0.25 -15.97 15.03
CA TRP A 4 1.12 -15.83 15.51
C TRP A 4 1.23 -14.77 16.62
N GLY A 5 0.58 -13.61 16.44
CA GLY A 5 0.54 -12.59 17.49
C GLY A 5 -0.18 -13.07 18.75
N ALA A 6 -1.29 -13.78 18.59
CA ALA A 6 -2.05 -14.34 19.71
C ALA A 6 -1.25 -15.38 20.51
N ILE A 7 -0.48 -16.25 19.84
CA ILE A 7 0.38 -17.26 20.50
C ILE A 7 1.48 -16.57 21.31
N VAL A 8 2.13 -15.54 20.76
CA VAL A 8 3.19 -14.78 21.46
C VAL A 8 2.63 -14.03 22.67
N ALA A 9 1.45 -13.40 22.52
CA ALA A 9 0.78 -12.72 23.62
C ALA A 9 0.36 -13.69 24.74
N ALA A 10 -0.17 -14.86 24.37
CA ALA A 10 -0.57 -15.90 25.32
C ALA A 10 0.63 -16.45 26.10
N TRP A 11 1.76 -16.70 25.43
CA TRP A 11 3.00 -17.14 26.08
C TRP A 11 3.60 -16.07 27.00
N SER A 12 3.59 -14.81 26.57
CA SER A 12 4.05 -13.69 27.41
C SER A 12 3.20 -13.54 28.68
N THR A 13 1.88 -13.67 28.56
CA THR A 13 0.96 -13.58 29.70
C THR A 13 1.09 -14.80 30.63
N TYR A 14 1.27 -15.99 30.07
CA TYR A 14 1.47 -17.23 30.84
C TYR A 14 2.74 -17.18 31.70
N GLY A 15 3.85 -16.65 31.16
CA GLY A 15 5.12 -16.51 31.89
C GLY A 15 5.05 -15.50 33.04
N THR A 16 4.18 -14.49 32.93
CA THR A 16 4.08 -13.38 33.92
C THR A 16 3.01 -13.60 34.99
N PHE A 17 2.13 -14.60 34.81
CA PHE A 17 1.01 -14.89 35.72
C PHE A 17 1.44 -15.35 37.12
N ARG A 18 2.66 -15.89 37.28
CA ARG A 18 3.17 -16.33 38.59
C ARG A 18 3.86 -15.23 39.41
N ILE A 19 3.98 -14.01 38.89
CA ILE A 19 4.58 -12.88 39.59
C ILE A 19 3.49 -12.18 40.43
N SER A 20 3.64 -12.20 41.75
CA SER A 20 2.71 -11.59 42.73
C SER A 20 2.88 -10.08 42.90
N SER A 21 3.57 -9.41 41.97
CA SER A 21 3.91 -7.98 42.01
C SER A 21 3.28 -7.25 40.82
N ASP A 22 3.20 -5.92 40.89
CA ASP A 22 2.70 -5.03 39.81
C ASP A 22 3.42 -5.25 38.46
N TRP A 23 4.57 -5.90 38.48
CA TRP A 23 5.28 -6.35 37.28
C TRP A 23 4.49 -7.32 36.40
N SER A 24 3.42 -7.95 36.90
CA SER A 24 2.59 -8.89 36.14
C SER A 24 1.93 -8.28 34.90
N TRP A 25 1.54 -7.00 34.97
CA TRP A 25 0.90 -6.30 33.84
C TRP A 25 1.86 -5.42 33.04
N GLN A 26 2.97 -4.96 33.65
CA GLN A 26 3.95 -4.10 32.99
C GLN A 26 4.78 -4.85 31.95
N ILE A 27 5.14 -6.11 32.20
CA ILE A 27 5.97 -6.92 31.30
C ILE A 27 5.29 -7.14 29.94
N PRO A 28 4.01 -7.56 29.85
CA PRO A 28 3.32 -7.67 28.56
C PRO A 28 3.27 -6.33 27.80
N SER A 29 2.99 -5.22 28.48
CA SER A 29 2.95 -3.90 27.86
C SER A 29 4.31 -3.43 27.34
N LEU A 30 5.38 -3.66 28.10
CA LEU A 30 6.76 -3.38 27.68
C LEU A 30 7.18 -4.23 26.49
N LEU A 31 6.84 -5.51 26.49
CA LEU A 31 7.12 -6.40 25.36
C LEU A 31 6.39 -5.94 24.09
N GLN A 32 5.12 -5.55 24.22
CA GLN A 32 4.33 -5.05 23.10
C GLN A 32 4.89 -3.72 22.56
N ALA A 33 5.31 -2.80 23.44
CA ALA A 33 5.98 -1.57 23.05
C ALA A 33 7.33 -1.83 22.35
N LEU A 34 8.10 -2.81 22.83
CA LEU A 34 9.38 -3.19 22.24
C LEU A 34 9.21 -3.70 20.80
N VAL A 35 8.19 -4.51 20.53
CA VAL A 35 7.89 -5.00 19.17
C VAL A 35 7.53 -3.83 18.23
N SER A 36 6.77 -2.83 18.71
CA SER A 36 6.46 -1.64 17.91
C SER A 36 7.69 -0.78 17.63
N VAL A 37 8.57 -0.60 18.61
CA VAL A 37 9.83 0.14 18.42
C VAL A 37 10.74 -0.60 17.44
N PHE A 38 10.83 -1.92 17.55
CA PHE A 38 11.58 -2.74 16.61
C PHE A 38 11.08 -2.60 15.18
N GLN A 39 9.75 -2.59 14.98
CA GLN A 39 9.12 -2.33 13.68
C GLN A 39 9.50 -0.94 13.13
N LEU A 40 9.52 0.09 13.98
CA LEU A 40 9.93 1.44 13.60
C LEU A 40 11.41 1.53 13.22
N VAL A 41 12.28 0.74 13.85
CA VAL A 41 13.69 0.67 13.45
C VAL A 41 13.84 -0.03 12.11
N MET A 42 13.08 -1.11 11.89
CA MET A 42 13.14 -1.87 10.63
C MET A 42 12.70 -1.06 9.41
N ILE A 43 11.82 -0.07 9.56
CA ILE A 43 11.38 0.75 8.42
C ILE A 43 12.55 1.48 7.76
N TYR A 44 13.58 1.88 8.51
CA TYR A 44 14.75 2.55 7.99
C TYR A 44 15.68 1.63 7.18
N PHE A 45 15.57 0.31 7.37
CA PHE A 45 16.36 -0.68 6.62
C PHE A 45 15.68 -1.13 5.32
N VAL A 46 14.37 -0.87 5.16
CA VAL A 46 13.63 -1.26 3.96
C VAL A 46 13.86 -0.17 2.90
N PRO A 47 14.46 -0.51 1.75
CA PRO A 47 14.56 0.45 0.66
C PRO A 47 13.16 0.84 0.18
N GLU A 48 12.98 2.11 -0.11
CA GLU A 48 11.72 2.65 -0.62
C GLU A 48 11.27 1.91 -1.89
N SER A 49 9.95 1.86 -2.10
CA SER A 49 9.41 1.12 -3.24
C SER A 49 9.87 1.76 -4.57
N PRO A 50 10.29 0.97 -5.58
CA PRO A 50 10.75 1.49 -6.88
C PRO A 50 9.71 2.38 -7.57
N ARG A 51 8.41 2.11 -7.36
CA ARG A 51 7.30 2.92 -7.88
C ARG A 51 7.26 4.32 -7.27
N TRP A 52 7.55 4.46 -5.97
CA TRP A 52 7.59 5.76 -5.29
C TRP A 52 8.75 6.62 -5.80
N LEU A 53 9.92 6.01 -6.02
CA LEU A 53 11.08 6.73 -6.57
C LEU A 53 10.82 7.28 -7.97
N ILE A 54 10.15 6.50 -8.84
CA ILE A 54 9.72 6.95 -10.17
C ILE A 54 8.70 8.10 -10.06
N ALA A 55 7.72 7.98 -9.15
CA ALA A 55 6.71 9.02 -8.93
C ALA A 55 7.30 10.34 -8.40
N ASN A 56 8.42 10.28 -7.67
CA ASN A 56 9.11 11.46 -7.11
C ASN A 56 10.11 12.11 -8.09
N GLY A 57 10.16 11.66 -9.35
CA GLY A 57 10.91 12.30 -10.43
C GLY A 57 12.38 11.88 -10.58
N GLY A 58 12.86 10.90 -9.80
CA GLY A 58 14.20 10.32 -9.96
C GLY A 58 14.14 9.08 -10.85
N THR A 59 14.69 9.11 -12.06
CA THR A 59 14.68 7.98 -13.00
C THR A 59 15.92 7.06 -12.88
N GLU A 60 17.03 7.55 -12.33
CA GLU A 60 18.28 6.81 -12.21
C GLU A 60 18.31 5.86 -10.99
N GLU A 61 17.73 6.28 -9.88
CA GLU A 61 17.69 5.53 -8.61
C GLU A 61 16.79 4.28 -8.63
N PRO A 62 15.59 4.29 -9.25
CA PRO A 62 14.73 3.11 -9.38
C PRO A 62 15.40 2.00 -10.18
N THR A 63 16.10 2.36 -11.26
CA THR A 63 16.79 1.40 -12.15
C THR A 63 17.84 0.61 -11.36
N LYS A 64 18.55 1.27 -10.44
CA LYS A 64 19.56 0.64 -9.58
C LYS A 64 18.96 -0.28 -8.52
N ILE A 65 17.83 0.11 -7.92
CA ILE A 65 17.13 -0.75 -6.94
C ILE A 65 16.47 -1.95 -7.63
N LEU A 66 15.83 -1.74 -8.79
CA LEU A 66 15.21 -2.82 -9.55
C LEU A 66 16.25 -3.81 -10.07
N SER A 67 17.38 -3.33 -10.61
CA SER A 67 18.51 -4.15 -11.06
C SER A 67 19.12 -4.97 -9.89
N LYS A 68 19.25 -4.36 -8.70
CA LYS A 68 19.70 -5.07 -7.49
C LYS A 68 18.76 -6.20 -7.06
N TYR A 69 17.44 -5.97 -7.11
CA TYR A 69 16.44 -6.95 -6.65
C TYR A 69 16.03 -7.99 -7.72
N HIS A 70 16.16 -7.68 -9.02
CA HIS A 70 15.83 -8.60 -10.12
C HIS A 70 17.05 -9.33 -10.69
N SER A 71 18.18 -8.65 -10.88
CA SER A 71 19.33 -9.18 -11.64
C SER A 71 20.47 -9.68 -10.75
N GLY A 72 20.51 -9.26 -9.48
CA GLY A 72 21.63 -9.55 -8.57
C GLY A 72 22.98 -9.02 -9.05
N THR A 73 22.98 -8.18 -10.09
CA THR A 73 24.12 -7.60 -10.79
C THR A 73 23.84 -6.12 -10.98
N GLU A 74 24.87 -5.27 -10.91
CA GLU A 74 24.70 -3.81 -11.04
C GLU A 74 24.42 -3.33 -12.48
N GLU A 75 24.35 -4.25 -13.43
CA GLU A 75 24.12 -3.88 -14.82
C GLU A 75 22.62 -3.71 -15.11
N PRO A 76 22.21 -2.55 -15.66
CA PRO A 76 20.84 -2.33 -16.07
C PRO A 76 20.52 -3.26 -17.25
N THR A 77 19.80 -4.34 -16.96
CA THR A 77 19.26 -5.23 -18.00
C THR A 77 18.18 -4.48 -18.79
N GLU A 78 18.10 -4.72 -20.11
CA GLU A 78 17.08 -4.13 -20.99
C GLU A 78 15.65 -4.26 -20.41
N LEU A 79 15.35 -5.39 -19.77
CA LEU A 79 14.09 -5.66 -19.07
C LEU A 79 13.75 -4.63 -17.98
N VAL A 80 14.75 -4.17 -17.21
CA VAL A 80 14.54 -3.18 -16.14
C VAL A 80 14.12 -1.83 -16.73
N SER A 81 14.73 -1.43 -17.85
CA SER A 81 14.39 -0.16 -18.51
C SER A 81 12.97 -0.16 -19.07
N VAL A 82 12.51 -1.29 -19.60
CA VAL A 82 11.12 -1.47 -20.07
C VAL A 82 10.14 -1.38 -18.91
N GLN A 83 10.42 -2.06 -17.80
CA GLN A 83 9.54 -2.06 -16.63
C GLN A 83 9.43 -0.66 -15.99
N VAL A 84 10.53 0.10 -15.95
CA VAL A 84 10.52 1.49 -15.49
C VAL A 84 9.69 2.37 -16.44
N ALA A 85 9.79 2.17 -17.75
CA ALA A 85 9.00 2.91 -18.73
C ALA A 85 7.49 2.62 -18.60
N GLU A 86 7.11 1.35 -18.40
CA GLU A 86 5.71 0.96 -18.16
C GLU A 86 5.14 1.60 -16.90
N ILE A 87 5.89 1.56 -15.78
CA ILE A 87 5.48 2.18 -14.52
C ILE A 87 5.34 3.69 -14.66
N THR A 88 6.24 4.33 -15.41
CA THR A 88 6.18 5.78 -15.68
C THR A 88 4.94 6.14 -16.49
N GLY A 89 4.65 5.39 -17.57
CA GLY A 89 3.45 5.60 -18.39
C GLY A 89 2.15 5.39 -17.60
N ALA A 90 2.12 4.41 -16.70
CA ALA A 90 0.97 4.19 -15.80
C ALA A 90 0.78 5.35 -14.81
N LEU A 91 1.86 5.88 -14.22
CA LEU A 91 1.81 7.04 -13.32
C LEU A 91 1.36 8.32 -14.04
N GLU A 92 1.82 8.56 -15.27
CA GLU A 92 1.36 9.69 -16.08
C GLU A 92 -0.13 9.57 -16.42
N PHE A 93 -0.59 8.36 -16.75
CA PHE A 93 -2.00 8.09 -16.97
C PHE A 93 -2.82 8.33 -15.70
N GLU A 94 -2.39 7.81 -14.54
CA GLU A 94 -3.02 8.07 -13.23
C GLU A 94 -3.07 9.57 -12.93
N ARG A 95 -1.97 10.30 -13.11
CA ARG A 95 -1.89 11.75 -12.89
C ARG A 95 -2.81 12.55 -13.82
N SER A 96 -2.97 12.11 -15.07
CA SER A 96 -3.93 12.70 -16.00
C SER A 96 -5.39 12.47 -15.55
N MET A 97 -5.65 11.34 -14.86
CA MET A 97 -6.95 11.00 -14.28
C MET A 97 -7.17 11.58 -12.87
N GLU A 98 -6.12 12.05 -12.19
CA GLU A 98 -6.14 12.55 -10.81
C GLU A 98 -7.00 13.81 -10.61
N SER A 99 -7.51 14.40 -11.70
CA SER A 99 -8.63 15.35 -11.66
C SER A 99 -9.93 14.75 -11.08
N ALA A 100 -9.98 13.42 -10.92
CA ALA A 100 -11.00 12.70 -10.17
C ALA A 100 -10.77 12.85 -8.64
N SER A 101 -11.08 14.04 -8.12
CA SER A 101 -11.15 14.34 -6.69
C SER A 101 -11.88 13.24 -5.89
N TYR A 102 -11.45 12.94 -4.66
CA TYR A 102 -12.09 12.01 -3.72
C TYR A 102 -13.63 12.16 -3.60
N LEU A 103 -14.16 13.33 -3.93
CA LEU A 103 -15.59 13.59 -4.05
C LEU A 103 -16.30 12.78 -5.16
N GLN A 104 -15.57 12.20 -6.12
CA GLN A 104 -16.08 11.31 -7.15
C GLN A 104 -16.76 10.07 -6.56
N PHE A 105 -16.25 9.56 -5.44
CA PHE A 105 -16.86 8.44 -4.72
C PHE A 105 -18.31 8.73 -4.32
N PHE A 106 -18.62 10.00 -4.00
CA PHE A 106 -19.98 10.45 -3.69
C PHE A 106 -20.77 10.91 -4.93
N ARG A 107 -20.11 11.18 -6.06
CA ARG A 107 -20.77 11.58 -7.33
C ARG A 107 -21.23 10.40 -8.19
N THR A 108 -20.79 9.16 -7.92
CA THR A 108 -21.22 7.95 -8.64
C THR A 108 -22.75 7.74 -8.65
N ASN A 109 -23.48 8.19 -7.62
CA ASN A 109 -24.95 8.11 -7.61
C ASN A 109 -25.61 9.03 -8.66
N ALA A 110 -24.97 10.13 -9.05
CA ALA A 110 -25.52 11.07 -10.03
C ALA A 110 -25.42 10.50 -11.46
N VAL A 111 -24.27 9.89 -11.82
CA VAL A 111 -24.05 9.30 -13.14
C VAL A 111 -25.00 8.12 -13.40
N MET A 112 -25.28 7.29 -12.39
CA MET A 112 -26.20 6.16 -12.55
C MET A 112 -27.66 6.61 -12.74
N THR A 113 -28.02 7.77 -12.19
CA THR A 113 -29.36 8.37 -12.35
C THR A 113 -29.53 9.00 -13.73
N GLU A 114 -28.50 9.66 -14.27
CA GLU A 114 -28.51 10.23 -15.63
C GLU A 114 -28.49 9.16 -16.74
N ALA A 115 -27.74 8.07 -16.54
CA ALA A 115 -27.72 6.95 -17.49
C ALA A 115 -29.10 6.25 -17.56
N GLY A 116 -29.77 6.07 -16.42
CA GLY A 116 -31.14 5.53 -16.36
C GLY A 116 -32.20 6.49 -16.91
N HIS A 117 -31.96 7.80 -16.90
CA HIS A 117 -32.87 8.79 -17.48
C HIS A 117 -32.71 8.89 -19.00
N THR A 118 -31.48 8.91 -19.50
CA THR A 118 -31.20 8.99 -20.95
C THR A 118 -31.67 7.74 -21.70
N GLU A 119 -31.52 6.54 -21.12
CA GLU A 119 -32.05 5.31 -21.73
C GLU A 119 -33.58 5.34 -21.87
N LYS A 120 -34.30 5.84 -20.86
CA LYS A 120 -35.76 5.98 -20.89
C LYS A 120 -36.24 7.00 -21.91
N VAL A 121 -35.54 8.12 -22.06
CA VAL A 121 -35.88 9.17 -23.05
C VAL A 121 -35.64 8.67 -24.49
N VAL A 122 -34.57 7.90 -24.71
CA VAL A 122 -34.29 7.29 -26.03
C VAL A 122 -35.30 6.18 -26.36
N ALA A 123 -35.73 5.38 -25.38
CA ALA A 123 -36.76 4.37 -25.59
C ALA A 123 -38.13 4.98 -25.95
N VAL A 124 -38.55 6.05 -25.24
CA VAL A 124 -39.81 6.77 -25.51
C VAL A 124 -39.81 7.50 -26.86
N GLY A 125 -38.64 7.96 -27.33
CA GLY A 125 -38.50 8.58 -28.65
C GLY A 125 -38.58 7.60 -29.83
N LYS A 126 -38.47 6.29 -29.59
CA LYS A 126 -38.49 5.24 -30.63
C LYS A 126 -39.90 4.64 -30.85
N GLU A 127 -40.85 4.92 -29.96
CA GLU A 127 -42.25 4.45 -30.04
C GLU A 127 -43.22 5.48 -30.64
N ARG A 128 -42.73 6.58 -31.24
CA ARG A 128 -43.54 7.55 -32.00
C ARG A 128 -43.21 7.55 -33.48
#